data_AF-A0A2N9AZX1-F1
#
_entry.id   AF-A0A2N9AZX1-F1
#
_cell.length_a   1.000
_cell.length_b   1.000
_cell.length_c   1.000
_cell.angle_alpha   90.00
_cell.angle_beta   90.00
_cell.angle_gamma   90.00
#
_symmetry.space_group_name_H-M   'P 1'
#
loop_
_entity.id
_entity.type
_entity.pdbx_description
1 polymer ?
#
loop_
_entity_poly.entity_id
_entity_poly.type
_entity_poly.pdbx_seq_one_letter_code
_entity_poly.pdbx_strand_id
1 'polypeptide(L)'
;MGRHVPHEHLVAGLASALRAGALTADAVALEARKAAEADEVAAPVPAEPDRTNVTSLTEPRLAQLPPDTRPLPSAAAYDQLLRARQPADRPAIQGEMP
;
A
#
# COMPACT_ATOMS: atom_id res chain seq x y z
N MET A 1 19.79 4.65 18.77
CA MET A 1 19.40 3.86 17.58
C MET A 1 18.64 4.77 16.64
N GLY A 2 19.35 5.57 15.86
CA GLY A 2 18.76 6.51 14.92
C GLY A 2 18.63 5.87 13.55
N ARG A 3 17.40 5.77 13.03
CA ARG A 3 17.13 5.42 11.63
C ARG A 3 17.41 6.65 10.77
N HIS A 4 18.70 6.97 10.57
CA HIS A 4 19.10 8.12 9.76
C HIS A 4 19.18 7.70 8.29
N VAL A 5 18.48 8.45 7.45
CA VAL A 5 18.66 8.37 6.00
C VAL A 5 19.60 9.51 5.61
N PRO A 6 20.69 9.23 4.87
CA PRO A 6 21.57 10.26 4.33
C PRO A 6 20.79 11.32 3.54
N HIS A 7 21.27 12.56 3.57
CA HIS A 7 20.57 13.68 2.96
C HIS A 7 20.40 13.48 1.45
N GLU A 8 21.41 12.95 0.76
CA GLU A 8 21.36 12.66 -0.66
C GLU A 8 20.20 11.73 -1.03
N HIS A 9 20.00 10.65 -0.27
CA HIS A 9 18.94 9.69 -0.52
C HIS A 9 17.56 10.27 -0.20
N LEU A 10 17.44 11.15 0.80
CA LEU A 10 16.19 11.86 1.07
C LEU A 10 15.81 12.80 -0.08
N VAL A 11 16.76 13.55 -0.63
CA VAL A 11 16.51 14.45 -1.77
C VAL A 11 16.12 13.67 -3.01
N ALA A 12 16.81 12.56 -3.28
CA ALA A 12 16.47 11.66 -4.38
C ALA A 12 15.06 11.05 -4.21
N GLY A 13 14.74 10.59 -3.00
CA GLY A 13 13.43 10.04 -2.66
C GLY A 13 12.29 11.06 -2.82
N LEU A 14 12.52 12.30 -2.37
CA LEU A 14 11.56 13.38 -2.53
C LEU A 14 11.31 13.71 -4.02
N ALA A 15 12.37 13.83 -4.81
CA ALA A 15 12.25 14.10 -6.23
C ALA A 15 11.53 12.96 -6.99
N SER A 16 11.78 11.70 -6.61
CA SER A 16 11.11 10.53 -7.18
C SER A 16 9.61 10.50 -6.85
N ALA A 17 9.26 10.70 -5.57
CA ALA A 17 7.88 10.74 -5.12
C ALA A 17 7.08 11.86 -5.82
N LEU A 18 7.67 13.05 -5.97
CA LEU A 18 7.04 14.17 -6.68
C LEU A 18 6.82 13.86 -8.17
N ARG A 19 7.77 13.22 -8.86
CA ARG A 19 7.59 12.78 -10.26
C ARG A 19 6.49 11.74 -10.40
N ALA A 20 6.33 10.86 -9.42
CA ALA A 20 5.26 9.87 -9.37
C ALA A 20 3.90 10.45 -8.92
N GLY A 21 3.84 11.73 -8.53
CA GLY A 21 2.64 12.36 -7.97
C GLY A 21 2.26 11.87 -6.57
N ALA A 22 3.19 11.24 -5.85
CA ALA A 22 2.98 10.75 -4.49
C ALA A 22 3.33 11.82 -3.46
N LEU A 23 2.33 12.27 -2.70
CA LEU A 23 2.45 13.36 -1.71
C LEU A 23 2.39 12.87 -0.26
N THR A 24 2.91 11.66 0.00
CA THR A 24 2.92 11.05 1.34
C THR A 24 4.35 10.79 1.82
N ALA A 25 4.55 10.91 3.14
CA ALA A 25 5.86 10.69 3.76
C ALA A 25 6.36 9.25 3.56
N ASP A 26 5.46 8.27 3.55
CA ASP A 26 5.80 6.86 3.35
C ASP A 26 6.36 6.60 1.95
N ALA A 27 5.82 7.28 0.92
CA ALA A 27 6.34 7.19 -0.43
C ALA A 27 7.76 7.76 -0.54
N VAL A 28 8.01 8.91 0.11
CA VAL A 28 9.36 9.49 0.19
C VAL A 28 10.32 8.55 0.92
N ALA A 29 9.89 7.94 2.02
CA ALA A 29 10.71 7.00 2.77
C ALA A 29 11.05 5.73 1.97
N LEU A 30 10.09 5.20 1.18
CA LEU A 30 10.32 4.05 0.31
C LEU A 30 11.30 4.38 -0.81
N GLU A 31 11.10 5.51 -1.50
CA GLU A 31 11.99 5.94 -2.59
C GLU A 31 13.39 6.31 -2.09
N ALA A 32 13.51 6.88 -0.89
CA ALA A 32 14.81 7.18 -0.30
C ALA A 32 15.59 5.90 0.08
N ARG A 33 14.91 4.86 0.58
CA ARG A 33 15.54 3.56 0.83
C ARG A 33 16.00 2.90 -0.47
N LYS A 34 15.15 2.93 -1.49
CA LYS A 34 15.49 2.43 -2.83
C LYS A 34 16.70 3.14 -3.43
N ALA A 35 16.82 4.45 -3.21
CA ALA A 35 17.99 5.22 -3.63
C ALA A 35 19.27 4.80 -2.88
N ALA A 36 19.18 4.51 -1.57
CA ALA A 36 20.30 3.99 -0.79
C ALA A 36 20.73 2.59 -1.26
N GLU A 37 19.76 1.70 -1.47
CA GLU A 37 20.02 0.34 -1.99
C GLU A 37 20.69 0.37 -3.37
N ALA A 38 20.28 1.29 -4.26
CA ALA A 38 20.89 1.44 -5.58
C ALA A 38 22.37 1.85 -5.50
N ASP A 39 22.75 2.66 -4.51
CA ASP A 39 24.13 3.09 -4.29
C ASP A 39 24.99 1.98 -3.67
N GLU A 40 24.40 1.17 -2.77
CA GLU A 40 25.03 -0.05 -2.24
C GLU A 40 25.29 -1.09 -3.34
N VAL A 41 24.35 -1.26 -4.28
CA VAL A 41 24.47 -2.18 -5.42
C VAL A 41 25.41 -1.64 -6.51
N ALA A 42 25.65 -0.33 -6.57
CA ALA A 42 26.60 0.29 -7.50
C ALA A 42 28.07 0.05 -7.10
N ALA A 43 28.34 -0.41 -5.88
CA ALA A 43 29.63 -1.01 -5.55
C ALA A 43 29.84 -2.26 -6.44
N PRO A 44 31.05 -2.52 -6.98
CA PRO A 44 31.26 -3.64 -7.89
C PRO A 44 31.09 -4.97 -7.16
N VAL A 45 29.88 -5.50 -7.16
CA VAL A 45 29.58 -6.87 -6.75
C VAL A 45 29.91 -7.77 -7.95
N PRO A 46 30.70 -8.84 -7.80
CA PRO A 46 30.87 -9.80 -8.87
C PRO A 46 29.50 -10.33 -9.29
N ALA A 47 29.20 -10.24 -10.58
CA ALA A 47 27.95 -10.73 -11.14
C ALA A 47 27.93 -12.26 -11.02
N GLU A 48 27.29 -12.79 -9.98
CA GLU A 48 26.89 -14.19 -9.94
C GLU A 48 25.57 -14.34 -10.71
N PRO A 49 25.53 -15.08 -11.83
CA PRO A 49 24.29 -15.43 -12.48
C PRO A 49 23.80 -16.71 -11.82
N ASP A 50 23.23 -16.61 -10.62
CA ASP A 50 22.36 -17.68 -10.15
C ASP A 50 20.94 -17.14 -10.12
N ARG A 51 20.26 -17.30 -11.27
CA ARG A 51 18.82 -17.19 -11.32
C ARG A 51 18.30 -18.32 -10.44
N THR A 52 18.14 -18.01 -9.16
CA THR A 52 17.46 -18.86 -8.20
C THR A 52 16.16 -19.29 -8.85
N ASN A 53 16.07 -20.57 -9.16
CA ASN A 53 14.87 -21.15 -9.74
C ASN A 53 13.82 -21.09 -8.64
N VAL A 54 13.01 -20.03 -8.63
CA VAL A 54 11.95 -19.84 -7.65
C VAL A 54 10.85 -20.84 -7.98
N THR A 55 10.96 -22.03 -7.38
CA THR A 55 9.93 -23.06 -7.49
C THR A 55 8.66 -22.53 -6.83
N SER A 56 7.62 -22.28 -7.64
CA SER A 56 6.32 -21.85 -7.16
C SER A 56 5.69 -22.96 -6.30
N LEU A 57 5.83 -22.87 -4.97
CA LEU A 57 5.21 -23.80 -4.01
C LEU A 57 3.68 -23.81 -4.10
N THR A 58 3.10 -22.79 -4.73
CA THR A 58 1.67 -22.64 -4.96
C THR A 58 1.14 -23.58 -6.04
N GLU A 59 1.96 -23.97 -7.02
CA GLU A 59 1.55 -24.85 -8.12
C GLU A 59 1.11 -26.25 -7.66
N PRO A 60 1.91 -27.02 -6.90
CA PRO A 60 1.48 -28.33 -6.40
C PRO A 60 0.34 -28.21 -5.39
N ARG A 61 0.28 -27.10 -4.64
CA ARG A 61 -0.78 -26.85 -3.66
C ARG A 61 -2.12 -26.65 -4.35
N LEU A 62 -2.19 -25.80 -5.38
CA LEU A 62 -3.43 -25.51 -6.13
C LEU A 62 -4.00 -26.74 -6.85
N ALA A 63 -3.14 -27.68 -7.28
CA ALA A 63 -3.57 -28.92 -7.94
C ALA A 63 -4.34 -29.89 -7.03
N GLN A 64 -4.28 -29.72 -5.70
CA GLN A 64 -4.88 -30.64 -4.73
C GLN A 64 -5.88 -29.96 -3.77
N LEU A 65 -6.40 -28.78 -4.10
CA LEU A 65 -7.41 -28.14 -3.25
C LEU A 65 -8.76 -28.89 -3.34
N PRO A 66 -9.39 -29.21 -2.19
CA PRO A 66 -10.80 -29.60 -2.17
C PRO A 66 -11.70 -28.52 -2.79
N PRO A 67 -12.88 -28.89 -3.32
CA PRO A 67 -13.87 -27.91 -3.77
C PRO A 67 -14.20 -26.91 -2.67
N ASP A 68 -14.19 -25.61 -2.99
CA ASP A 68 -14.61 -24.58 -2.03
C ASP A 68 -16.13 -24.65 -1.85
N THR A 69 -16.56 -25.09 -0.67
CA THR A 69 -17.98 -25.20 -0.29
C THR A 69 -18.44 -24.05 0.59
N ARG A 70 -17.57 -23.05 0.84
CA ARG A 70 -17.95 -21.92 1.68
C ARG A 70 -18.98 -21.05 0.94
N PRO A 71 -20.00 -20.56 1.64
CA PRO A 71 -20.95 -19.63 1.05
C PRO A 71 -20.26 -18.32 0.66
N LEU A 72 -20.78 -17.67 -0.38
CA LEU A 72 -20.29 -16.36 -0.82
C LEU A 72 -20.38 -15.36 0.34
N PRO A 73 -19.37 -14.50 0.57
CA PRO A 73 -19.47 -13.44 1.57
C PRO A 73 -20.68 -12.55 1.26
N SER A 74 -21.52 -12.29 2.27
CA SER A 74 -22.68 -11.41 2.14
C SER A 74 -22.33 -9.99 2.54
N ALA A 75 -22.72 -9.02 1.71
CA ALA A 75 -22.62 -7.59 2.04
C ALA A 75 -23.81 -7.07 2.88
N ALA A 76 -24.85 -7.90 3.10
CA ALA A 76 -26.11 -7.45 3.70
C ALA A 76 -25.97 -6.85 5.12
N ALA A 77 -24.93 -7.24 5.87
CA ALA A 77 -24.63 -6.64 7.17
C ALA A 77 -24.21 -5.16 7.06
N TYR A 78 -23.46 -4.81 6.01
CA TYR A 78 -23.00 -3.44 5.79
C TYR A 78 -24.10 -2.52 5.27
N ASP A 79 -25.07 -3.05 4.52
CA ASP A 79 -26.22 -2.29 4.03
C ASP A 79 -27.06 -1.68 5.17
N GLN A 80 -26.99 -2.25 6.38
CA GLN A 80 -27.64 -1.71 7.57
C GLN A 80 -27.06 -0.34 7.97
N LEU A 81 -25.77 -0.11 7.72
CA LEU A 81 -25.10 1.16 8.03
C LEU A 81 -25.52 2.28 7.07
N LEU A 82 -25.96 1.94 5.87
CA LEU A 82 -26.45 2.92 4.89
C LEU A 82 -27.81 3.50 5.29
N ARG A 83 -28.66 2.72 5.98
CA ARG A 83 -30.01 3.14 6.41
C ARG A 83 -29.99 4.14 7.55
N ALA A 84 -29.01 4.06 8.44
CA ALA A 84 -28.87 5.00 9.57
C ALA A 84 -28.53 6.44 9.13
N ARG A 85 -28.12 6.63 7.86
CA ARG A 85 -27.74 7.95 7.32
C ARG A 85 -28.83 8.63 6.50
N GLN A 86 -30.01 8.03 6.36
CA GLN A 86 -31.13 8.70 5.69
C GLN A 86 -31.59 9.89 6.56
N PRO A 87 -31.50 11.14 6.06
CA PRO A 87 -31.81 12.32 6.85
C PRO A 87 -33.33 12.48 6.97
N ALA A 88 -33.96 11.66 7.81
CA ALA A 88 -35.33 11.92 8.27
C ALA A 88 -35.35 12.93 9.43
N ASP A 89 -34.19 13.34 9.95
CA ASP A 89 -34.11 14.09 11.20
C ASP A 89 -33.05 15.21 11.16
N ARG A 90 -33.05 15.99 10.07
CA ARG A 90 -32.39 17.32 10.09
C ARG A 90 -33.47 18.36 10.39
N PRO A 91 -33.71 18.74 11.66
CA PRO A 91 -34.62 19.83 11.95
C PRO A 91 -34.10 21.08 11.25
N ALA A 92 -35.01 21.73 10.52
CA ALA A 92 -34.75 23.00 9.87
C ALA A 92 -34.24 23.99 10.93
N ILE A 93 -33.01 24.46 10.74
CA ILE A 93 -32.48 25.61 11.45
C ILE A 93 -33.35 26.82 11.10
N GLN A 94 -34.42 27.02 11.87
CA GLN A 94 -35.21 28.24 11.89
C GLN A 94 -34.38 29.31 12.61
N GLY A 95 -33.63 30.06 11.82
CA GLY A 95 -33.15 31.39 12.19
C GLY A 95 -33.94 32.42 11.39
N GLU A 96 -35.11 32.80 11.90
CA GLU A 96 -35.86 33.98 11.44
C GLU A 96 -36.23 34.79 12.70
N MET A 97 -35.41 35.81 12.99
CA MET A 97 -35.76 37.25 13.10
C MET A 97 -36.35 37.70 14.45
N PRO A 98 -36.30 39.00 14.81
CA PRO A 98 -35.86 40.19 14.06
C PRO A 98 -34.69 40.98 14.69
#